data_AF-A0A3M4SC04-F1
#
_entry.id   AF-A0A3M4SC04-F1
#
_cell.length_a   1.000
_cell.length_b   1.000
_cell.length_c   1.000
_cell.angle_alpha   90.00
_cell.angle_beta   90.00
_cell.angle_gamma   90.00
#
_symmetry.space_group_name_H-M   'P 1'
#
loop_
_entity.id
_entity.type
_entity.pdbx_description
1 polymer ?
#
loop_
_entity_poly.entity_id
_entity_poly.type
_entity_poly.pdbx_seq_one_letter_code
_entity_poly.pdbx_strand_id
1 'polypeptide(L)' 'MNLRDYINGLDPEGIAAYSARCRIAVSYLRIHVKYASKNPSVSLIKSLTRESDGAVSLAEVLEHFDITERGVRSDAA' A
#
# COMPACT_ATOMS: atom_id res chain seq x y z
N MET A 1 -8.60 9.02 2.94
CA MET A 1 -8.08 8.90 1.56
C MET A 1 -7.50 7.51 1.41
N ASN A 2 -7.91 6.72 0.41
CA ASN A 2 -7.35 5.37 0.29
C ASN A 2 -5.90 5.43 -0.25
N LEU A 3 -5.14 4.35 -0.06
CA LEU A 3 -3.73 4.27 -0.49
C LEU A 3 -3.56 4.49 -2.01
N ARG A 4 -4.54 4.07 -2.82
CA ARG A 4 -4.51 4.26 -4.27
C ARG A 4 -4.58 5.74 -4.67
N ASP A 5 -5.44 6.51 -4.02
CA ASP A 5 -5.62 7.94 -4.28
C ASP A 5 -4.37 8.71 -3.90
N TYR A 6 -3.76 8.36 -2.76
CA TYR A 6 -2.45 8.90 -2.37
C TYR A 6 -1.39 8.64 -3.46
N ILE A 7 -1.27 7.40 -3.94
CA ILE A 7 -0.31 7.04 -5.00
C ILE A 7 -0.62 7.76 -6.33
N ASN A 8 -1.89 7.98 -6.66
CA ASN A 8 -2.30 8.74 -7.85
C ASN A 8 -1.92 10.22 -7.78
N GLY A 9 -1.88 10.80 -6.58
CA GLY A 9 -1.50 12.20 -6.36
C GLY A 9 0.01 12.44 -6.40
N LEU A 10 0.84 11.39 -6.39
CA LEU A 10 2.29 11.50 -6.49
C LEU A 10 2.73 11.72 -7.94
N ASP A 11 3.64 12.67 -8.13
CA ASP A 11 4.36 12.85 -9.39
C ASP A 11 5.46 11.75 -9.56
N PRO A 12 6.16 11.68 -10.70
CA PRO A 12 7.17 10.65 -10.91
C PRO A 12 8.28 10.61 -9.85
N GLU A 13 8.69 11.78 -9.34
CA GLU A 13 9.72 11.89 -8.30
C GLU A 13 9.19 11.40 -6.94
N GLY A 14 7.97 11.79 -6.57
CA GLY A 14 7.27 11.34 -5.38
C GLY A 14 7.05 9.82 -5.38
N ILE A 15 6.70 9.23 -6.53
CA ILE A 15 6.61 7.78 -6.68
C ILE A 15 7.98 7.12 -6.42
N ALA A 16 9.05 7.64 -7.01
CA ALA A 16 10.40 7.11 -6.82
C ALA A 16 10.83 7.20 -5.35
N ALA A 17 10.68 8.38 -4.73
CA ALA A 17 11.03 8.62 -3.34
C ALA A 17 10.22 7.74 -2.38
N TYR A 18 8.89 7.66 -2.57
CA TYR A 18 8.02 6.85 -1.71
C TYR A 18 8.33 5.35 -1.82
N SER A 19 8.56 4.85 -3.04
CA SER A 19 8.95 3.45 -3.25
C SER A 19 10.30 3.11 -2.59
N ALA A 20 11.27 4.01 -2.69
CA ALA A 20 12.59 3.85 -2.08
C ALA A 20 12.51 3.81 -0.55
N ARG A 21 11.75 4.73 0.07
CA ARG A 21 11.49 4.73 1.52
C ARG A 21 10.79 3.45 1.99
N CYS A 22 9.83 2.96 1.19
CA CYS A 22 9.15 1.68 1.43
C CYS A 22 10.01 0.44 1.12
N ARG A 23 11.23 0.63 0.61
CA ARG A 23 12.17 -0.45 0.20
C ARG A 23 11.56 -1.41 -0.82
N ILE A 24 10.81 -0.88 -1.78
CA ILE A 24 10.24 -1.63 -2.92
C ILE A 24 10.63 -0.97 -4.24
N ALA A 25 10.57 -1.75 -5.32
CA ALA A 25 10.74 -1.19 -6.65
C ALA A 25 9.57 -0.27 -7.04
N VAL A 26 9.84 0.77 -7.85
CA VAL A 26 8.81 1.64 -8.44
C VAL A 26 7.75 0.83 -9.19
N SER A 27 8.17 -0.19 -9.95
CA SER A 27 7.25 -1.09 -10.66
C SER A 27 6.34 -1.85 -9.69
N TYR A 28 6.87 -2.30 -8.55
CA TYR A 28 6.10 -2.96 -7.51
C TYR A 28 5.04 -2.02 -6.92
N LEU A 29 5.40 -0.77 -6.64
CA LEU A 29 4.45 0.25 -6.16
C LEU A 29 3.32 0.49 -7.18
N ARG A 30 3.66 0.65 -8.46
CA ARG A 30 2.70 0.97 -9.54
C ARG A 30 1.78 -0.19 -9.93
N ILE A 31 2.25 -1.43 -9.81
CA ILE A 31 1.51 -2.62 -10.27
C ILE A 31 0.85 -3.33 -9.09
N HIS A 32 1.59 -3.62 -8.02
CA HIS A 32 1.11 -4.49 -6.95
C HIS A 32 0.49 -3.71 -5.80
N VAL A 33 1.13 -2.62 -5.37
CA VAL A 33 0.59 -1.82 -4.26
C VAL A 33 -0.62 -1.02 -4.74
N LYS A 34 -0.50 -0.24 -5.82
CA LYS A 34 -1.57 0.64 -6.32
C LYS A 34 -2.90 -0.09 -6.57
N TYR A 35 -2.84 -1.33 -7.04
CA TYR A 35 -4.02 -2.12 -7.40
C TYR A 35 -4.28 -3.28 -6.43
N ALA A 36 -3.59 -3.34 -5.30
CA ALA A 36 -3.70 -4.42 -4.31
C ALA A 36 -3.58 -5.82 -4.93
N SER A 37 -2.77 -5.97 -5.98
CA SER A 37 -2.76 -7.19 -6.79
C SER A 37 -1.99 -8.35 -6.13
N LYS A 38 -1.35 -8.12 -4.98
CA LYS A 38 -0.59 -9.09 -4.19
C LYS A 38 -0.77 -8.79 -2.72
N ASN A 39 -0.85 -9.86 -1.92
CA ASN A 39 -0.89 -9.75 -0.47
C ASN A 39 0.42 -9.14 0.05
N PRO A 40 0.36 -8.01 0.76
CA PRO A 40 1.54 -7.36 1.31
C PRO A 40 2.02 -8.10 2.56
N SER A 41 3.32 -8.06 2.82
CA SER A 41 3.85 -8.48 4.11
C SER A 41 3.49 -7.46 5.20
N VAL A 42 3.47 -7.89 6.46
CA VAL A 42 3.28 -6.97 7.61
C VAL A 42 4.33 -5.85 7.62
N SER A 43 5.57 -6.14 7.19
CA SER A 43 6.64 -5.14 7.05
C SER A 43 6.32 -4.08 5.99
N LEU A 44 5.75 -4.51 4.86
CA LEU A 44 5.33 -3.60 3.80
C LEU A 44 4.15 -2.73 4.24
N ILE A 45 3.15 -3.29 4.91
CA ILE A 45 2.01 -2.53 5.47
C ILE A 45 2.51 -1.42 6.40
N LYS A 46 3.40 -1.77 7.34
CA LYS A 46 3.99 -0.81 8.28
C LYS A 46 4.78 0.28 7.56
N SER A 47 5.51 -0.07 6.51
CA SER A 47 6.30 0.89 5.73
C SER A 47 5.41 1.83 4.92
N LEU A 48 4.38 1.32 4.22
CA LEU A 48 3.42 2.15 3.49
C LEU A 48 2.73 3.17 4.40
N THR A 49 2.31 2.73 5.59
CA THR A 49 1.69 3.62 6.58
C THR A 49 2.67 4.70 7.03
N ARG A 50 3.86 4.31 7.51
CA ARG A 50 4.84 5.24 8.09
C ARG A 50 5.40 6.23 7.06
N GLU A 51 5.78 5.75 5.88
CA GLU A 51 6.48 6.56 4.88
C GLU A 51 5.53 7.47 4.06
N SER A 52 4.23 7.36 4.30
CA SER A 52 3.20 8.29 3.80
C SER A 52 3.10 9.59 4.60
N ASP A 53 3.88 9.71 5.70
CA ASP A 53 3.92 10.89 6.57
C ASP A 53 2.54 11.33 7.09
N GLY A 54 1.70 10.33 7.45
CA GLY A 54 0.36 10.56 7.96
C GLY A 54 -0.72 10.77 6.89
N ALA A 55 -0.37 10.78 5.60
CA ALA A 55 -1.33 10.90 4.51
C ALA A 55 -2.23 9.66 4.35
N VAL A 56 -1.75 8.49 4.80
CA VAL A 56 -2.50 7.22 4.79
C VAL A 56 -2.34 6.53 6.15
N SER A 57 -3.46 6.22 6.80
CA SER A 57 -3.53 5.50 8.06
C SER A 57 -3.39 3.99 7.87
N LEU A 58 -3.05 3.26 8.95
CA LEU A 58 -2.99 1.80 8.93
C LEU A 58 -4.31 1.16 8.48
N ALA A 59 -5.44 1.70 8.94
CA ALA A 59 -6.77 1.20 8.58
C ALA A 59 -7.01 1.33 7.07
N GLU A 60 -6.66 2.46 6.47
CA GLU A 60 -6.78 2.69 5.02
C GLU A 60 -5.85 1.79 4.21
N VAL A 61 -4.66 1.47 4.72
CA VAL A 61 -3.77 0.48 4.08
C VAL A 61 -4.39 -0.92 4.16
N LEU A 62 -4.89 -1.34 5.32
CA LEU A 62 -5.48 -2.67 5.49
C LEU A 62 -6.74 -2.85 4.64
N GLU A 63 -7.62 -1.85 4.63
CA GLU A 63 -8.82 -1.81 3.78
C GLU A 63 -8.46 -1.88 2.30
N HIS A 64 -7.43 -1.16 1.87
CA HIS A 64 -6.97 -1.18 0.48
C HIS A 64 -6.52 -2.58 0.01
N PHE A 65 -6.01 -3.42 0.91
CA PHE A 65 -5.62 -4.80 0.60
C PHE A 65 -6.68 -5.84 0.97
N ASP A 66 -7.91 -5.42 1.27
CA ASP A 66 -8.99 -6.29 1.76
C ASP A 66 -8.62 -7.13 2.99
N ILE A 67 -7.61 -6.70 3.77
CA ILE A 67 -7.19 -7.35 5.02
C ILE A 67 -8.14 -6.89 6.14
N THR A 68 -9.39 -7.30 6.01
CA THR A 68 -10.46 -7.08 6.98
C THR A 68 -10.94 -8.42 7.52
N GLU A 69 -11.74 -8.42 8.59
CA GLU A 69 -12.35 -9.66 9.11
C GLU A 69 -13.12 -10.47 8.05
N ARG A 70 -13.56 -9.80 6.96
CA ARG A 70 -14.21 -10.44 5.81
C ARG A 70 -13.24 -11.12 4.85
N GLY A 71 -12.07 -10.53 4.58
CA GLY A 71 -11.07 -11.08 3.65
C GLY A 71 -10.30 -12.28 4.21
N VAL A 72 -10.04 -12.31 5.54
CA VAL A 72 -9.39 -13.45 6.20
C VAL A 72 -10.20 -14.75 6.08
N ARG A 73 -11.52 -14.66 5.85
CA ARG A 73 -12.39 -15.84 5.66
C ARG A 73 -12.38 -16.39 4.22
N SER A 74 -11.99 -15.62 3.20
CA SER A 74 -12.00 -16.11 1.81
C SER A 74 -10.75 -16.91 1.42
N ASP A 75 -9.63 -16.69 2.09
CA ASP A 75 -8.37 -17.42 1.83
C ASP A 75 -8.30 -18.79 2.54
N ALA A 76 -9.30 -19.12 3.35
CA ALA A 76 -9.35 -20.35 4.15
C ALA A 76 -10.36 -21.41 3.63
N ALA A 77 -10.87 -21.26 2.40
CA ALA A 77 -11.87 -22.13 1.79
C ALA A 77 -11.34 -22.86 0.54
#